data_AF-A0A509LDK2-F1
#
_entry.id   AF-A0A509LDK2-F1
#
_cell.length_a   1.000
_cell.length_b   1.000
_cell.length_c   1.000
_cell.angle_alpha   90.00
_cell.angle_beta   90.00
_cell.angle_gamma   90.00
#
_symmetry.space_group_name_H-M   'P 1'
#
loop_
_entity.id
_entity.type
_entity.pdbx_description
1 polymer ?
#
loop_
_entity_poly.entity_id
_entity_poly.type
_entity_poly.pdbx_seq_one_letter_code
_entity_poly.pdbx_strand_id
1 'polypeptide(L)' 'AKRIRTIQDLSLEYQIDGAINPCHWGCRQGTGARGLISKGLKDINVPVLNLEIDCVDSRNLAKGQIETRVEAFLEMMS' A
#
# COMPACT_ATOMS: atom_id res chain seq x y z
N ALA A 1 16.18 5.40 -3.15
CA ALA A 1 15.87 6.25 -1.98
C ALA A 1 15.90 5.41 -0.70
N LYS A 2 16.46 5.90 0.42
CA LYS A 2 16.65 5.14 1.67
C LYS A 2 15.39 4.40 2.13
N ARG A 3 14.22 5.06 2.05
CA ARG A 3 12.91 4.50 2.44
C ARG A 3 12.55 3.21 1.69
N ILE A 4 12.73 3.16 0.37
CA ILE A 4 12.35 2.00 -0.44
C ILE A 4 13.21 0.79 -0.06
N ARG A 5 14.52 1.00 0.10
CA ARG A 5 15.44 -0.05 0.52
C ARG A 5 15.06 -0.61 1.89
N THR A 6 14.78 0.27 2.86
CA THR A 6 14.32 -0.18 4.18
C THR A 6 13.04 -1.01 4.10
N ILE A 7 12.05 -0.62 3.29
CA ILE A 7 10.82 -1.39 3.15
C ILE A 7 11.08 -2.74 2.46
N GLN A 8 11.97 -2.80 1.46
CA GLN A 8 12.39 -4.06 0.84
C GLN A 8 13.08 -5.00 1.84
N ASP A 9 14.03 -4.48 2.61
CA ASP A 9 14.77 -5.25 3.62
C ASP A 9 13.80 -5.87 4.64
N LEU A 10 12.85 -5.08 5.16
CA LEU A 10 11.83 -5.54 6.10
C LEU A 10 10.87 -6.56 5.45
N SER A 11 10.47 -6.35 4.19
CA SER A 11 9.59 -7.29 3.49
C SER A 11 10.24 -8.66 3.30
N LEU A 12 11.54 -8.70 3.03
CA LEU A 12 12.29 -9.96 2.91
C LEU A 12 12.50 -10.61 4.28
N GLU A 13 12.85 -9.84 5.30
CA GLU A 13 13.08 -10.33 6.68
C GLU A 13 11.82 -10.96 7.27
N TYR A 14 10.66 -10.32 7.09
CA TYR A 14 9.39 -10.81 7.62
C TYR A 14 8.62 -11.71 6.66
N GLN A 15 9.22 -12.08 5.52
CA GLN A 15 8.59 -12.92 4.50
C GLN A 15 7.18 -12.45 4.12
N ILE A 16 7.07 -11.17 3.78
CA ILE A 16 5.78 -10.53 3.48
C ILE A 16 5.27 -10.97 2.11
N ASP A 17 4.05 -11.52 2.08
CA ASP A 17 3.38 -11.96 0.83
C ASP A 17 2.75 -10.80 0.04
N GLY A 18 2.50 -9.67 0.70
CA GLY A 18 1.94 -8.46 0.08
C GLY A 18 1.90 -7.28 1.03
N ALA A 19 1.89 -6.06 0.49
CA ALA A 19 1.93 -4.84 1.27
C ALA A 19 0.73 -3.92 0.96
N ILE A 20 0.20 -3.26 1.99
CA ILE A 20 -0.80 -2.21 1.83
C ILE A 20 -0.12 -0.86 2.08
N ASN A 21 -0.17 0.02 1.09
CA ASN A 21 0.33 1.39 1.19
C ASN A 21 -0.85 2.37 1.32
N PRO A 22 -1.22 2.79 2.56
CA PRO A 22 -2.27 3.76 2.77
C PRO A 22 -1.87 5.12 2.18
N CYS A 23 -2.60 5.54 1.15
CA CYS A 23 -2.44 6.81 0.46
C CYS A 23 -3.46 7.80 1.02
N HIS A 24 -3.16 8.37 2.18
CA HIS A 24 -4.06 9.30 2.85
C HIS A 24 -4.31 10.56 2.01
N TRP A 25 -5.58 10.99 1.93
CA TRP A 25 -5.99 12.22 1.26
C TRP A 25 -5.24 13.44 1.84
N GLY A 26 -4.58 14.21 0.97
CA GLY A 26 -3.75 15.35 1.40
C GLY A 26 -2.31 15.04 1.83
N CYS A 27 -1.93 13.77 2.06
CA CYS A 27 -0.54 13.40 2.35
C CYS A 27 0.28 13.30 1.05
N ARG A 28 0.86 14.44 0.62
CA ARG A 28 1.66 14.50 -0.61
C ARG A 28 2.89 13.59 -0.59
N GLN A 29 3.51 13.40 0.57
CA GLN A 29 4.64 12.49 0.73
C GLN A 29 4.25 11.02 0.54
N GLY A 30 3.10 10.59 1.08
CA GLY A 30 2.60 9.23 0.93
C GLY A 30 2.10 8.98 -0.48
N THR A 31 1.12 9.78 -0.91
CA THR A 31 0.44 9.63 -2.22
C THR A 31 1.40 9.87 -3.39
N GLY A 32 2.33 10.83 -3.27
CA GLY A 32 3.34 11.10 -4.30
C GLY A 32 4.39 9.98 -4.43
N ALA A 33 4.63 9.21 -3.36
CA ALA A 33 5.58 8.11 -3.38
C ALA A 33 4.97 6.76 -3.83
N ARG A 34 3.64 6.69 -4.07
CA ARG A 34 2.94 5.43 -4.36
C ARG A 34 3.58 4.62 -5.50
N GLY A 35 3.99 5.29 -6.57
CA GLY A 35 4.62 4.64 -7.73
C GLY A 35 6.01 4.06 -7.40
N LEU A 36 6.79 4.77 -6.55
CA LEU A 36 8.10 4.30 -6.12
C LEU A 36 7.99 3.11 -5.16
N ILE A 37 6.99 3.12 -4.27
CA ILE A 37 6.71 2.01 -3.35
C ILE A 37 6.27 0.77 -4.13
N SER A 38 5.28 0.91 -5.02
CA SER A 38 4.82 -0.21 -5.86
C SER A 38 5.95 -0.76 -6.74
N LYS A 39 6.79 0.10 -7.33
CA LYS A 39 7.94 -0.38 -8.13
C LYS A 39 8.95 -1.12 -7.25
N GLY A 40 9.38 -0.54 -6.15
CA GLY A 40 10.42 -1.12 -5.30
C GLY A 40 10.02 -2.47 -4.70
N LEU A 41 8.78 -2.61 -4.24
CA LEU A 41 8.29 -3.90 -3.72
C LEU A 41 8.05 -4.92 -4.83
N LYS A 42 7.61 -4.48 -6.02
CA LYS A 42 7.52 -5.35 -7.18
C LYS A 42 8.87 -5.93 -7.60
N ASP A 43 9.96 -5.17 -7.46
CA ASP A 43 11.32 -5.64 -7.78
C ASP A 43 11.77 -6.84 -6.91
N ILE A 44 11.12 -7.06 -5.76
CA ILE A 44 11.33 -8.23 -4.87
C ILE A 44 10.13 -9.18 -4.86
N ASN A 45 9.26 -9.10 -5.86
CA ASN A 45 8.04 -9.92 -6.03
C ASN A 45 6.98 -9.75 -4.92
N VAL A 46 6.96 -8.60 -4.23
CA VAL A 46 5.92 -8.28 -3.25
C VAL A 46 4.85 -7.39 -3.88
N PRO A 47 3.61 -7.88 -4.07
CA PRO A 47 2.49 -7.09 -4.59
C PRO A 47 2.09 -5.98 -3.60
N VAL A 48 1.58 -4.86 -4.13
CA VAL A 48 1.20 -3.69 -3.32
C VAL A 48 -0.20 -3.20 -3.64
N LEU A 49 -1.03 -3.07 -2.61
CA LEU A 49 -2.29 -2.34 -2.66
C LEU A 49 -2.07 -0.88 -2.23
N ASN A 50 -2.12 0.06 -3.18
CA ASN A 50 -2.22 1.49 -2.84
C ASN A 50 -3.66 1.80 -2.46
N LEU A 51 -3.91 2.04 -1.18
CA LEU A 51 -5.26 2.22 -0.65
C LEU A 51 -5.52 3.70 -0.37
N GLU A 52 -6.30 4.36 -1.21
CA GLU A 52 -6.77 5.71 -0.97
C GLU A 52 -7.71 5.74 0.24
N ILE A 53 -7.36 6.54 1.25
CA ILE A 53 -8.12 6.68 2.50
C ILE A 53 -8.17 8.14 2.95
N ASP A 54 -9.20 8.53 3.68
CA ASP A 54 -9.25 9.77 4.43
C ASP A 54 -9.74 9.45 5.84
N CYS A 55 -8.86 9.63 6.82
CA CYS A 55 -9.16 9.36 8.23
C CYS A 55 -9.54 10.63 9.00
N VAL A 56 -9.56 11.79 8.33
CA VAL A 56 -9.87 13.09 8.92
C VAL A 56 -11.30 13.50 8.56
N ASP A 57 -11.67 13.41 7.28
CA ASP A 57 -13.03 13.69 6.82
C ASP A 57 -13.81 12.39 6.60
N SER A 58 -14.70 12.07 7.53
CA SER A 58 -15.53 10.87 7.47
C SER A 58 -16.44 10.82 6.24
N ARG A 59 -16.74 11.97 5.61
CA ARG A 59 -17.52 12.03 4.37
C ARG A 59 -16.75 11.44 3.18
N ASN A 60 -15.42 11.43 3.25
CA ASN A 60 -14.54 10.86 2.23
C ASN A 60 -14.13 9.40 2.55
N LEU A 61 -14.53 8.87 3.70
CA LEU A 61 -14.22 7.51 4.11
C LEU A 61 -15.24 6.51 3.53
N ALA A 62 -14.95 5.99 2.34
CA ALA A 62 -15.78 5.00 1.67
C ALA A 62 -15.49 3.57 2.18
N LYS A 63 -16.00 3.21 3.38
CA LYS A 63 -15.71 1.92 4.04
C LYS A 63 -15.95 0.69 3.16
N GLY A 64 -17.11 0.59 2.50
CA GLY A 64 -17.42 -0.56 1.64
C GLY A 64 -16.45 -0.70 0.45
N GLN A 65 -16.00 0.41 -0.13
CA GLN A 65 -15.00 0.37 -1.20
C GLN A 65 -13.64 -0.09 -0.68
N ILE A 66 -13.26 0.31 0.53
CA ILE A 66 -12.02 -0.15 1.17
C ILE A 66 -12.09 -1.67 1.39
N GLU A 67 -13.19 -2.17 1.95
CA GLU A 67 -13.40 -3.60 2.20
C GLU A 67 -13.27 -4.42 0.91
N THR A 68 -14.02 -4.08 -0.15
CA THR A 68 -13.95 -4.80 -1.44
C THR A 68 -12.56 -4.79 -2.06
N ARG A 69 -11.80 -3.69 -1.92
CA ARG A 69 -10.44 -3.62 -2.48
C ARG A 69 -9.43 -4.46 -1.71
N VAL A 70 -9.59 -4.54 -0.39
CA VAL A 70 -8.75 -5.40 0.45
C VAL A 70 -9.09 -6.87 0.18
N GLU A 71 -10.38 -7.22 0.10
CA GLU A 71 -10.84 -8.57 -0.25
C GLU A 71 -10.27 -9.02 -1.60
N ALA A 72 -10.45 -8.23 -2.65
CA ALA A 72 -9.91 -8.54 -3.98
C ALA A 72 -8.37 -8.67 -3.98
N PHE A 73 -7.67 -7.91 -3.14
CA PHE A 73 -6.21 -8.01 -3.02
C PHE A 73 -5.79 -9.31 -2.32
N LEU A 74 -6.51 -9.73 -1.27
CA LEU A 74 -6.28 -11.00 -0.59
C LEU A 74 -6.58 -12.20 -1.50
N GLU A 75 -7.66 -12.13 -2.27
CA GLU A 75 -8.01 -13.16 -3.27
C GLU A 75 -6.93 -13.34 -4.34
N MET A 76 -6.30 -12.25 -4.79
CA MET A 76 -5.21 -12.29 -5.77
C MET A 76 -3.94 -12.99 -5.23
N MET A 77 -3.75 -13.00 -3.90
CA MET A 77 -2.58 -13.61 -3.24
C MET A 77 -2.83 -15.05 -2.76
N SER A 78 -4.07 -15.54 -2.87
CA SER A 78 -4.47 -16.91 -2.53
C SER A 78 -4.18 -17.88 -3.67
#